data_AF-A0A969B0R2-F1
#
_entry.id   AF-A0A969B0R2-F1
#
_cell.length_a   1.000
_cell.length_b   1.000
_cell.length_c   1.000
_cell.angle_alpha   90.00
_cell.angle_beta   90.00
_cell.angle_gamma   90.00
#
_symmetry.space_group_name_H-M   'P 1'
#
loop_
_entity.id
_entity.type
_entity.pdbx_description
1 polymer ?
#
loop_
_entity_poly.entity_id
_entity_poly.type
_entity_poly.pdbx_seq_one_letter_code
_entity_poly.pdbx_strand_id
1 'polypeptide(L)' 'MPLTARLSPIATKKFVEALPNHIREAVLAYSEETEYPVKAVLEMAIAVFRDMDSAGFDDCRAETPG' A
#
# COMPACT_ATOMS: atom_id res chain seq x y z
N MET A 1 -19.75 -8.03 1.16
CA MET A 1 -18.68 -9.04 0.89
C MET A 1 -17.35 -8.33 1.01
N PRO A 2 -16.43 -8.65 1.93
CA PRO A 2 -15.13 -7.97 1.91
C PRO A 2 -14.28 -8.60 0.80
N LEU A 3 -13.88 -7.79 -0.18
CA LEU A 3 -12.98 -8.19 -1.27
C LEU A 3 -11.61 -8.57 -0.69
N THR A 4 -11.36 -9.88 -0.63
CA THR A 4 -10.09 -10.55 -0.31
C THR A 4 -9.10 -10.47 -1.48
N ALA A 5 -8.91 -9.29 -2.07
CA ALA A 5 -7.90 -9.10 -3.10
C ALA A 5 -6.51 -9.09 -2.44
N ARG A 6 -5.92 -10.28 -2.33
CA ARG A 6 -4.56 -10.48 -1.81
C ARG A 6 -3.56 -10.63 -2.96
N LEU A 7 -2.36 -10.08 -2.80
CA LEU A 7 -1.27 -10.27 -3.75
C LEU A 7 -0.94 -11.75 -3.89
N SER A 8 -0.79 -12.22 -5.13
CA SER A 8 -0.25 -13.57 -5.37
C SER A 8 1.24 -13.60 -5.00
N PRO A 9 1.82 -14.78 -4.73
CA PRO A 9 3.27 -14.89 -4.50
C PRO A 9 4.09 -14.35 -5.67
N ILE A 10 3.63 -14.59 -6.91
CA ILE A 10 4.28 -14.12 -8.13
C ILE A 10 4.23 -12.58 -8.18
N ALA A 11 3.06 -11.98 -7.93
CA ALA A 11 2.91 -10.53 -7.92
C ALA A 11 3.76 -9.88 -6.80
N THR A 12 3.77 -10.48 -5.61
CA THR A 12 4.60 -10.03 -4.48
C THR A 12 6.06 -9.97 -4.89
N LYS A 13 6.60 -11.06 -5.46
CA LYS A 13 7.99 -11.12 -5.92
C LYS A 13 8.29 -10.06 -6.96
N LYS A 14 7.42 -9.91 -7.97
CA LYS A 14 7.59 -8.90 -9.03
C LYS A 14 7.55 -7.47 -8.51
N PHE A 15 6.68 -7.19 -7.53
CA PHE A 15 6.58 -5.87 -6.91
C PHE A 15 7.89 -5.53 -6.18
N VAL A 16 8.35 -6.43 -5.31
CA VAL A 16 9.63 -6.26 -4.58
C VAL A 16 10.79 -6.11 -5.56
N GLU A 17 10.85 -6.92 -6.61
CA GLU A 17 11.90 -6.88 -7.64
C GLU A 17 11.95 -5.58 -8.43
N ALA A 18 10.81 -4.89 -8.59
CA ALA A 18 10.72 -3.63 -9.31
C ALA A 18 10.99 -2.40 -8.43
N LEU A 19 10.97 -2.54 -7.09
CA LEU A 19 11.21 -1.43 -6.19
C LEU A 19 12.66 -0.93 -6.28
N PRO A 20 12.87 0.41 -6.22
CA PRO A 20 14.19 0.99 -5.97
C PRO A 20 14.81 0.41 -4.68
N ASN A 21 16.15 0.27 -4.67
CA ASN A 21 16.87 -0.42 -3.59
C ASN A 21 16.49 0.08 -2.19
N HIS A 22 16.47 1.41 -1.98
CA HIS A 22 16.15 1.99 -0.68
C HIS A 22 14.73 1.66 -0.19
N ILE A 23 13.74 1.57 -1.09
CA ILE A 23 12.36 1.21 -0.72
C ILE A 23 12.28 -0.28 -0.42
N ARG A 24 12.94 -1.10 -1.23
CA ARG A 24 13.01 -2.55 -1.01
C ARG A 24 13.61 -2.88 0.35
N GLU A 25 14.74 -2.26 0.68
CA GLU A 25 15.41 -2.43 1.97
C GLU A 25 14.50 -2.03 3.13
N ALA A 26 13.80 -0.89 3.02
CA ALA A 26 12.83 -0.46 4.03
C ALA A 26 11.69 -1.48 4.23
N VAL A 27 11.14 -2.03 3.14
CA VAL A 27 10.08 -3.05 3.20
C VAL A 27 10.59 -4.34 3.85
N LEU A 28 11.80 -4.78 3.53
CA LEU A 28 12.40 -5.99 4.10
C LEU A 28 12.75 -5.79 5.58
N ALA A 29 13.32 -4.65 5.95
CA ALA A 29 13.64 -4.32 7.34
C ALA A 29 12.37 -4.29 8.20
N TYR A 30 11.31 -3.65 7.72
CA TYR A 30 10.02 -3.65 8.42
C TYR A 30 9.43 -5.06 8.54
N SER A 31 9.52 -5.87 7.48
CA SER A 31 9.08 -7.27 7.48
C SER A 31 9.82 -8.10 8.53
N GLU A 32 11.12 -7.88 8.70
CA GLU A 32 11.95 -8.54 9.71
C GLU A 32 11.61 -8.06 11.12
N GLU A 33 11.50 -6.74 11.32
CA GLU A 33 11.19 -6.13 12.62
C GLU A 33 9.82 -6.55 13.18
N THR A 34 8.81 -6.65 12.31
CA THR A 34 7.44 -6.97 12.73
C THR A 34 7.08 -8.44 12.57
N GLU A 35 8.01 -9.27 12.10
CA GLU A 35 7.79 -10.68 11.72
C GLU A 35 6.63 -10.88 10.71
N TYR A 36 6.24 -9.82 10.01
CA TYR A 36 5.18 -9.91 9.01
C TYR A 36 5.74 -10.37 7.68
N PRO A 37 5.03 -11.22 6.93
CA PRO A 37 5.44 -11.55 5.58
C PRO A 37 5.54 -10.28 4.73
N VAL A 38 6.57 -10.19 3.88
CA VAL A 38 6.73 -9.09 2.90
C VAL A 38 5.43 -8.80 2.13
N LYS A 39 4.69 -9.86 1.78
CA LYS A 39 3.37 -9.76 1.18
C LYS A 39 2.39 -8.90 2.00
N ALA A 40 2.30 -9.15 3.31
CA ALA A 40 1.39 -8.43 4.20
C ALA A 40 1.82 -6.96 4.35
N VAL A 41 3.13 -6.70 4.44
CA VAL A 41 3.67 -5.34 4.48
C VAL A 41 3.28 -4.56 3.22
N LEU A 42 3.44 -5.16 2.04
CA LEU A 42 3.01 -4.55 0.78
C LEU A 42 1.50 -4.36 0.70
N GLU A 43 0.70 -5.35 1.11
CA GLU A 43 -0.76 -5.24 1.14
C GLU A 43 -1.22 -4.11 2.06
N MET A 44 -0.61 -3.94 3.23
CA MET A 44 -0.93 -2.85 4.16
C MET A 44 -0.54 -1.48 3.59
N ALA A 45 0.64 -1.37 2.98
CA ALA A 45 1.07 -0.13 2.32
C ALA A 45 0.13 0.26 1.17
N ILE A 46 -0.37 -0.72 0.41
CA ILE A 46 -1.32 -0.51 -0.69
C ILE A 46 -2.74 -0.24 -0.17
N ALA A 47 -3.13 -0.82 0.96
CA ALA A 47 -4.47 -0.65 1.53
C ALA A 47 -4.83 0.81 1.82
N VAL A 48 -3.83 1.66 2.10
CA VAL A 48 -4.01 3.11 2.27
C VAL A 48 -4.64 3.76 1.04
N PHE A 49 -4.29 3.32 -0.18
CA PHE A 49 -4.90 3.84 -1.42
C PHE A 49 -6.35 3.40 -1.59
N ARG A 50 -6.72 2.26 -1.00
CA ARG A 50 -8.08 1.70 -1.08
C ARG A 50 -9.05 2.42 -0.15
N ASP A 51 -8.55 3.00 0.92
CA ASP A 51 -9.34 3.80 1.87
C ASP A 51 -9.48 5.27 1.46
N MET A 52 -8.89 5.70 0.33
CA MET A 52 -9.12 7.05 -0.21
C MET A 52 -10.55 7.28 -0.74
N ASP A 53 -11.35 6.23 -0.91
CA ASP A 53 -12.80 6.34 -1.15
C ASP A 53 -13.61 6.59 0.15
N SER A 54 -12.99 6.61 1.34
CA SER A 54 -13.67 6.93 2.61
C SER A 54 -13.59 8.41 3.01
N ALA A 55 -12.73 9.18 2.35
CA ALA A 55 -12.70 10.64 2.43
C ALA A 55 -12.94 11.18 1.01
N GLY A 56 -14.19 11.08 0.56
CA GLY A 56 -14.63 11.74 -0.66
C GLY A 56 -14.20 13.20 -0.62
N PHE A 57 -13.44 13.61 -1.64
CA PHE A 57 -13.22 15.02 -1.98
C PHE A 57 -14.52 15.76 -2.32
N ASP A 58 -15.69 15.13 -2.18
CA ASP A 58 -17.00 15.79 -2.28
C ASP A 58 -17.20 16.88 -1.21
N ASP A 59 -16.50 16.82 -0.06
CA ASP A 59 -16.57 17.87 0.97
C ASP A 59 -15.48 18.95 0.83
N CYS A 60 -14.55 18.77 -0.12
CA CYS A 60 -13.61 19.82 -0.51
C CYS A 60 -14.30 20.78 -1.49
N ARG A 61 -15.22 21.62 -0.98
CA ARG A 61 -15.52 22.88 -1.65
C ARG A 61 -14.25 23.72 -1.59
N ALA A 62 -13.44 23.66 -2.65
CA ALA A 62 -12.45 24.69 -2.90
C ALA A 62 -13.23 25.98 -3.20
N GLU A 63 -13.58 26.73 -2.16
CA GLU A 63 -13.99 28.11 -2.31
C GLU A 63 -12.80 28.85 -2.92
N THR A 64 -12.89 29.14 -4.20
CA THR A 64 -11.93 29.96 -4.92
C THR A 64 -12.15 31.40 -4.44
N PRO A 65 -11.18 32.07 -3.80
CA PRO A 65 -11.31 33.49 -3.54
C PRO A 65 -10.93 34.25 -4.82
N GLY A 66 -11.90 35.03 -5.32
CA GLY A 66 -11.76 36.30 -6.06
C GLY A 66 -10.81 36.34 -7.25
#